data_AF-A0A662J360-F1
#
_entry.id   AF-A0A662J360-F1
#
_cell.length_a   1.000
_cell.length_b   1.000
_cell.length_c   1.000
_cell.angle_alpha   90.00
_cell.angle_beta   90.00
_cell.angle_gamma   90.00
#
_symmetry.space_group_name_H-M   'P 1'
#
loop_
_entity.id
_entity.type
_entity.pdbx_description
1 polymer ?
#
loop_
_entity_poly.entity_id
_entity_poly.type
_entity_poly.pdbx_seq_one_letter_code
_entity_poly.pdbx_strand_id
1 'polypeptide(L)'
;MEGLEELLECSMKCMAQAAVALADSLDQLAQNVRSKAVALYARYASYDLRKYNMLLRSAIEALGSSLNEPVEGCVKAAGQSTVDLLNEALRILSSGSPDLAKLIEVGRALAERAMVHTLAYAKAFAMLSPGHEHLAIALEAAAKSLQGHVEALNKLKPMIVS
;
A
#
# COMPACT_ATOMS: atom_id res chain seq x y z
N MET A 1 24.85 -10.44 -6.47
CA MET A 1 24.01 -9.72 -5.49
C MET A 1 23.23 -8.58 -6.15
N GLU A 2 23.69 -8.02 -7.28
CA GLU A 2 23.01 -6.97 -8.07
C GLU A 2 21.53 -7.25 -8.37
N GLY A 3 21.14 -8.49 -8.69
CA GLY A 3 19.74 -8.80 -9.05
C GLY A 3 18.72 -8.78 -7.89
N LEU A 4 19.16 -8.82 -6.63
CA LEU A 4 18.23 -8.77 -5.47
C LEU A 4 17.91 -7.34 -5.07
N GLU A 5 18.91 -6.46 -5.09
CA GLU A 5 18.74 -5.03 -4.80
C GLU A 5 17.86 -4.36 -5.87
N GLU A 6 18.09 -4.68 -7.14
CA GLU A 6 17.26 -4.21 -8.25
C GLU A 6 15.80 -4.69 -8.12
N LEU A 7 15.58 -5.97 -7.77
CA LEU A 7 14.23 -6.51 -7.54
C LEU A 7 13.54 -5.82 -6.37
N LEU A 8 14.25 -5.61 -5.26
CA LEU A 8 13.76 -4.96 -4.05
C LEU A 8 13.36 -3.51 -4.37
N GLU A 9 14.23 -2.79 -5.07
CA GLU A 9 13.99 -1.43 -5.52
C GLU A 9 12.76 -1.33 -6.43
N CYS A 10 12.68 -2.15 -7.49
CA CYS A 10 11.52 -2.17 -8.38
C CYS A 10 10.23 -2.47 -7.60
N SER A 11 10.27 -3.42 -6.67
CA SER A 11 9.11 -3.78 -5.84
C SER A 11 8.67 -2.59 -4.97
N MET A 12 9.61 -1.91 -4.30
CA MET A 12 9.32 -0.73 -3.51
C MET A 12 8.78 0.43 -4.35
N LYS A 13 9.36 0.70 -5.54
CA LYS A 13 8.87 1.75 -6.45
C LYS A 13 7.42 1.47 -6.88
N CYS A 14 7.09 0.23 -7.23
CA CYS A 14 5.72 -0.17 -7.58
C CYS A 14 4.74 0.03 -6.42
N MET A 15 5.10 -0.43 -5.21
CA MET A 15 4.26 -0.27 -4.03
C MET A 15 4.07 1.20 -3.66
N ALA A 16 5.11 2.02 -3.82
CA ALA A 16 5.06 3.46 -3.59
C ALA A 16 4.08 4.14 -4.55
N GLN A 17 4.16 3.84 -5.86
CA GLN A 17 3.24 4.39 -6.86
C GLN A 17 1.79 3.94 -6.62
N ALA A 18 1.60 2.65 -6.33
CA ALA A 18 0.28 2.10 -6.00
C ALA A 18 -0.35 2.77 -4.78
N ALA A 19 0.44 3.04 -3.74
CA ALA A 19 -0.02 3.70 -2.53
C ALA A 19 -0.55 5.12 -2.80
N VAL A 20 0.12 5.90 -3.66
CA VAL A 20 -0.34 7.25 -4.05
C VAL A 20 -1.62 7.16 -4.86
N ALA A 21 -1.68 6.29 -5.86
CA ALA A 21 -2.88 6.13 -6.70
C ALA A 21 -4.11 5.74 -5.88
N LEU A 22 -3.94 4.82 -4.91
CA LEU A 22 -5.00 4.43 -3.99
C LEU A 22 -5.39 5.57 -3.05
N ALA A 23 -4.42 6.31 -2.50
CA ALA A 23 -4.68 7.44 -1.61
C ALA A 23 -5.53 8.51 -2.31
N ASP A 24 -5.16 8.90 -3.53
CA ASP A 24 -5.90 9.90 -4.30
C ASP A 24 -7.34 9.43 -4.60
N SER A 25 -7.50 8.15 -4.94
CA SER A 25 -8.82 7.55 -5.20
C SER A 25 -9.69 7.46 -3.95
N LEU A 26 -9.09 7.19 -2.78
CA LEU A 26 -9.79 7.17 -1.49
C LEU A 26 -10.19 8.58 -1.02
N ASP A 27 -9.36 9.58 -1.27
CA ASP A 27 -9.71 10.98 -0.99
C ASP A 27 -10.94 11.41 -1.82
N GLN A 28 -10.99 11.02 -3.10
CA GLN A 28 -12.16 11.25 -3.94
C GLN A 28 -13.40 10.53 -3.41
N LEU A 29 -13.29 9.25 -3.03
CA LEU A 29 -14.38 8.52 -2.39
C LEU A 29 -14.89 9.25 -1.14
N ALA A 30 -13.99 9.72 -0.29
CA ALA A 30 -14.35 10.39 0.96
C ALA A 30 -15.07 11.74 0.78
N GLN A 31 -14.95 12.36 -0.39
CA GLN A 31 -15.68 13.58 -0.76
C GLN A 31 -17.09 13.26 -1.29
N ASN A 32 -17.26 12.11 -1.92
CA ASN A 32 -18.47 11.77 -2.68
C ASN A 32 -19.42 10.82 -1.93
N VAL A 33 -18.92 10.04 -0.96
CA VAL A 33 -19.73 9.05 -0.24
C VAL A 33 -20.63 9.72 0.82
N ARG A 34 -21.89 9.28 0.90
CA ARG A 34 -22.85 9.78 1.91
C ARG A 34 -22.57 9.27 3.32
N SER A 35 -22.02 8.07 3.44
CA SER A 35 -21.73 7.45 4.73
C SER A 35 -20.54 8.13 5.41
N LYS A 36 -20.79 8.79 6.55
CA LYS A 36 -19.74 9.46 7.34
C LYS A 36 -18.66 8.48 7.83
N ALA A 37 -19.03 7.25 8.18
CA ALA A 37 -18.08 6.23 8.61
C ALA A 37 -17.12 5.83 7.48
N VAL A 38 -17.66 5.64 6.27
CA VAL A 38 -16.87 5.33 5.07
C VAL A 38 -15.96 6.50 4.71
N ALA A 39 -16.48 7.73 4.72
CA ALA A 39 -15.71 8.93 4.43
C ALA A 39 -14.54 9.11 5.42
N LEU A 40 -14.80 8.90 6.72
CA LEU A 40 -13.77 9.00 7.76
C LEU A 40 -12.68 7.94 7.55
N TYR A 41 -13.07 6.69 7.31
CA TYR A 41 -12.11 5.62 7.08
C TYR A 41 -11.29 5.83 5.80
N ALA A 42 -11.93 6.27 4.71
CA ALA A 42 -11.24 6.54 3.46
C ALA A 42 -10.17 7.65 3.59
N ARG A 43 -10.46 8.73 4.34
CA ARG A 43 -9.44 9.77 4.67
C ARG A 43 -8.31 9.23 5.52
N TYR A 44 -8.66 8.42 6.54
CA TYR A 44 -7.67 7.78 7.39
C TYR A 44 -6.72 6.88 6.57
N ALA A 45 -7.27 6.02 5.72
CA ALA A 45 -6.51 5.14 4.83
C ALA A 45 -5.68 5.92 3.80
N SER A 46 -6.23 6.97 3.19
CA SER A 46 -5.47 7.85 2.29
C SER A 46 -4.24 8.45 2.98
N TYR A 47 -4.42 8.99 4.19
CA TYR A 47 -3.33 9.59 4.95
C TYR A 47 -2.22 8.60 5.29
N ASP A 48 -2.56 7.40 5.75
CA ASP A 48 -1.58 6.37 6.08
C ASP A 48 -0.92 5.76 4.82
N LEU A 49 -1.62 5.67 3.68
CA LEU A 49 -1.01 5.31 2.40
C LEU A 49 0.01 6.36 1.91
N ARG A 50 -0.24 7.65 2.12
CA ARG A 50 0.73 8.71 1.81
C ARG A 50 1.98 8.62 2.68
N LYS A 51 1.82 8.34 3.99
CA LYS A 51 2.98 8.06 4.86
C LYS A 51 3.76 6.83 4.41
N TYR A 52 3.04 5.77 4.04
CA TYR A 52 3.66 4.55 3.54
C TYR A 52 4.44 4.81 2.25
N ASN A 53 3.87 5.59 1.32
CA ASN A 53 4.60 6.07 0.14
C ASN A 53 5.89 6.80 0.55
N MET A 54 5.81 7.80 1.44
CA MET A 54 6.99 8.55 1.87
C MET A 54 8.08 7.65 2.48
N LEU A 55 7.70 6.68 3.31
CA LEU A 55 8.63 5.71 3.88
C LEU A 55 9.32 4.88 2.79
N LEU A 56 8.56 4.35 1.83
CA LEU A 56 9.13 3.60 0.72
C LEU A 56 10.06 4.47 -0.12
N ARG A 57 9.72 5.75 -0.31
CA ARG A 57 10.59 6.69 -1.03
C ARG A 57 11.93 6.88 -0.32
N SER A 58 11.91 7.14 1.00
CA SER A 58 13.13 7.25 1.80
C SER A 58 13.95 5.97 1.80
N ALA A 59 13.30 4.80 1.76
CA ALA A 59 13.99 3.52 1.62
C ALA A 59 14.66 3.37 0.25
N ILE A 60 13.99 3.74 -0.84
CA ILE A 60 14.56 3.73 -2.20
C ILE A 60 15.75 4.69 -2.30
N GLU A 61 15.64 5.89 -1.74
CA GLU A 61 16.73 6.88 -1.71
C GLU A 61 17.94 6.37 -0.92
N ALA A 62 17.73 5.65 0.18
CA ALA A 62 18.79 5.02 0.95
C ALA A 62 19.53 3.91 0.18
N LEU A 63 18.89 3.30 -0.82
CA LEU A 63 19.54 2.37 -1.76
C LEU A 63 20.29 3.10 -2.90
N GLY A 64 20.25 4.44 -2.94
CA GLY A 64 20.92 5.25 -3.96
C GLY A 64 20.10 5.48 -5.23
N SER A 65 18.81 5.16 -5.23
CA SER A 65 17.96 5.17 -6.42
C SER A 65 16.90 6.28 -6.41
N SER A 66 16.44 6.69 -7.59
CA SER A 66 15.43 7.75 -7.78
C SER A 66 14.09 7.19 -8.25
N LEU A 67 12.97 7.73 -7.74
CA LEU A 67 11.60 7.33 -8.10
C LEU A 67 11.10 7.86 -9.45
N ASN A 68 11.87 8.74 -10.11
CA ASN A 68 11.42 9.38 -11.34
C ASN A 68 11.59 8.49 -12.58
N GLU A 69 12.14 7.30 -12.42
CA GLU A 69 12.23 6.31 -13.49
C GLU A 69 10.94 5.48 -13.56
N PRO A 70 10.31 5.37 -14.73
CA PRO A 70 9.16 4.49 -14.91
C PRO A 70 9.56 3.05 -14.58
N VAL A 71 8.77 2.38 -13.74
CA VAL A 71 9.04 0.99 -13.37
C VAL A 71 8.41 0.08 -14.42
N GLU A 72 9.22 -0.37 -15.37
CA GLU A 72 8.81 -1.46 -16.24
C GLU A 72 8.70 -2.76 -15.43
N GLY A 73 7.58 -3.48 -15.58
CA GLY A 73 7.44 -4.81 -14.99
C GLY A 73 6.95 -4.88 -13.54
N CYS A 74 6.11 -3.94 -13.07
CA CYS A 74 5.51 -4.01 -11.72
C CYS A 74 4.81 -5.33 -11.39
N VAL A 75 4.26 -6.04 -12.39
CA VAL A 75 3.70 -7.39 -12.20
C VAL A 75 4.76 -8.38 -11.69
N LYS A 76 5.97 -8.32 -12.25
CA LYS A 76 7.08 -9.20 -11.85
C LYS A 76 7.61 -8.82 -10.46
N ALA A 77 7.58 -7.54 -10.12
CA ALA A 77 8.15 -7.02 -8.86
C ALA A 77 7.19 -7.06 -7.66
N ALA A 78 5.90 -6.77 -7.86
CA ALA A 78 4.87 -6.78 -6.82
C ALA A 78 4.03 -8.09 -6.80
N GLY A 79 4.17 -8.91 -7.85
CA GLY A 79 3.39 -10.14 -8.04
C GLY A 79 2.01 -9.87 -8.64
N GLN A 80 1.59 -10.78 -9.53
CA GLN A 80 0.30 -10.68 -10.26
C GLN A 80 -0.90 -10.48 -9.33
N SER A 81 -0.98 -11.25 -8.24
CA SER A 81 -2.10 -11.16 -7.29
C SER A 81 -2.24 -9.78 -6.65
N THR A 82 -1.13 -9.10 -6.37
CA THR A 82 -1.15 -7.75 -5.77
C THR A 82 -1.64 -6.73 -6.81
N VAL A 83 -1.15 -6.85 -8.05
CA VAL A 83 -1.55 -5.97 -9.16
C VAL A 83 -3.02 -6.14 -9.52
N ASP A 84 -3.54 -7.37 -9.55
CA ASP A 84 -4.95 -7.64 -9.84
C ASP A 84 -5.87 -7.01 -8.79
N LEU A 85 -5.52 -7.16 -7.51
CA LEU A 85 -6.26 -6.54 -6.41
C LEU A 85 -6.21 -5.01 -6.48
N LEU A 86 -5.06 -4.44 -6.85
CA LEU A 86 -4.90 -2.99 -7.00
C LEU A 86 -5.81 -2.46 -8.12
N ASN A 87 -5.77 -3.11 -9.28
CA ASN A 87 -6.60 -2.76 -10.43
C ASN A 87 -8.09 -2.91 -10.09
N GLU A 88 -8.47 -3.96 -9.36
CA GLU A 88 -9.84 -4.16 -8.91
C GLU A 88 -10.29 -3.06 -7.95
N ALA A 89 -9.46 -2.69 -6.96
CA ALA A 89 -9.75 -1.60 -6.04
C ALA A 89 -9.95 -0.27 -6.77
N LEU A 90 -9.02 0.08 -7.67
CA LEU A 90 -9.09 1.31 -8.46
C LEU A 90 -10.34 1.34 -9.35
N ARG A 91 -10.68 0.21 -9.99
CA ARG A 91 -11.90 0.08 -10.80
C ARG A 91 -13.17 0.29 -9.98
N ILE A 92 -13.22 -0.23 -8.74
CA ILE A 92 -14.36 -0.02 -7.84
C ILE A 92 -14.44 1.44 -7.43
N LEU A 93 -13.31 2.04 -7.05
CA LEU A 93 -13.20 3.44 -6.60
C LEU A 93 -13.54 4.44 -7.71
N SER A 94 -13.22 4.14 -8.96
CA SER A 94 -13.55 5.00 -10.12
C SER A 94 -15.01 4.89 -10.56
N SER A 95 -15.79 3.98 -9.98
CA SER A 95 -17.21 3.83 -10.37
C SER A 95 -18.07 4.91 -9.73
N GLY A 96 -19.14 5.34 -10.42
CA GLY A 96 -20.09 6.33 -9.88
C GLY A 96 -20.93 5.81 -8.71
N SER A 97 -20.92 4.49 -8.48
CA SER A 97 -21.58 3.82 -7.36
C SER A 97 -20.70 2.67 -6.84
N PRO A 98 -19.65 2.97 -6.06
CA PRO A 98 -18.70 1.97 -5.59
C PRO A 98 -19.39 0.88 -4.76
N ASP A 99 -19.14 -0.38 -5.12
CA ASP A 99 -19.48 -1.53 -4.28
C ASP A 99 -18.58 -1.53 -3.04
N LEU A 100 -19.08 -0.93 -1.95
CA LEU A 100 -18.33 -0.75 -0.71
C LEU A 100 -18.02 -2.09 -0.03
N ALA A 101 -18.90 -3.09 -0.16
CA ALA A 101 -18.67 -4.40 0.43
C ALA A 101 -17.48 -5.08 -0.26
N LYS A 102 -17.47 -5.05 -1.59
CA LYS A 102 -16.34 -5.57 -2.38
C LYS A 102 -15.07 -4.76 -2.17
N LEU A 103 -15.17 -3.43 -2.07
CA LEU A 103 -14.01 -2.56 -1.82
C LEU A 103 -13.33 -2.90 -0.48
N ILE A 104 -14.10 -3.20 0.56
CA ILE A 104 -13.56 -3.62 1.86
C ILE A 104 -12.81 -4.95 1.74
N GLU A 105 -13.37 -5.92 1.02
CA GLU A 105 -12.73 -7.22 0.81
C GLU A 105 -11.41 -7.10 0.04
N VAL A 106 -11.43 -6.35 -1.06
CA VAL A 106 -10.24 -6.09 -1.88
C VAL A 106 -9.21 -5.28 -1.09
N GLY A 107 -9.64 -4.24 -0.37
CA GLY A 107 -8.77 -3.42 0.46
C GLY A 107 -8.10 -4.21 1.58
N ARG A 108 -8.81 -5.18 2.18
CA ARG A 108 -8.24 -6.07 3.19
C ARG A 108 -7.15 -6.96 2.59
N ALA A 109 -7.45 -7.59 1.46
CA ALA A 109 -6.48 -8.43 0.76
C ALA A 109 -5.24 -7.62 0.31
N LEU A 110 -5.42 -6.38 -0.14
CA LEU A 110 -4.32 -5.47 -0.46
C LEU A 110 -3.46 -5.15 0.75
N ALA A 111 -4.07 -4.83 1.89
CA ALA A 111 -3.33 -4.54 3.13
C ALA A 111 -2.52 -5.75 3.61
N GLU A 112 -3.09 -6.97 3.53
CA GLU A 112 -2.39 -8.22 3.85
C GLU A 112 -1.18 -8.44 2.93
N ARG A 113 -1.33 -8.22 1.61
CA ARG A 113 -0.21 -8.35 0.66
C ARG A 113 0.86 -7.28 0.90
N ALA A 114 0.45 -6.03 1.04
CA ALA A 114 1.36 -4.93 1.33
C ALA A 114 2.15 -5.17 2.62
N MET A 115 1.52 -5.75 3.65
CA MET A 115 2.18 -6.12 4.90
C MET A 115 3.31 -7.14 4.64
N VAL A 116 3.06 -8.18 3.85
CA VAL A 116 4.09 -9.18 3.49
C VAL A 116 5.26 -8.55 2.76
N HIS A 117 5.00 -7.71 1.75
CA HIS A 117 6.05 -6.96 1.05
C HIS A 117 6.85 -6.08 2.02
N THR A 118 6.17 -5.35 2.89
CA THR A 118 6.82 -4.44 3.84
C THR A 118 7.71 -5.19 4.85
N LEU A 119 7.27 -6.35 5.34
CA LEU A 119 8.09 -7.21 6.20
C LEU A 119 9.31 -7.75 5.46
N ALA A 120 9.17 -8.13 4.19
CA ALA A 120 10.29 -8.55 3.37
C ALA A 120 11.30 -7.40 3.18
N TYR A 121 10.83 -6.17 2.97
CA TYR A 121 11.69 -4.99 2.88
C TYR A 121 12.42 -4.73 4.19
N ALA A 122 11.72 -4.76 5.32
CA ALA A 122 12.33 -4.60 6.63
C ALA A 122 13.45 -5.62 6.86
N LYS A 123 13.21 -6.88 6.50
CA LYS A 123 14.20 -7.95 6.61
C LYS A 123 15.40 -7.72 5.68
N ALA A 124 15.18 -7.26 4.46
CA ALA A 124 16.24 -6.93 3.53
C ALA A 124 17.12 -5.80 4.07
N PHE A 125 16.54 -4.69 4.54
CA PHE A 125 17.30 -3.59 5.15
C PHE A 125 18.08 -4.03 6.40
N ALA A 126 17.48 -4.86 7.26
CA ALA A 126 18.17 -5.37 8.45
C ALA A 126 19.36 -6.29 8.14
N MET A 127 19.38 -6.94 6.97
CA MET A 127 20.42 -7.90 6.59
C MET A 127 21.46 -7.31 5.64
N LEU A 128 21.06 -6.43 4.73
CA LEU A 128 21.84 -6.03 3.57
C LEU A 128 22.31 -4.57 3.64
N SER A 129 21.76 -3.76 4.56
CA SER A 129 22.01 -2.32 4.60
C SER A 129 22.53 -1.86 5.98
N PRO A 130 23.79 -2.15 6.33
CA PRO A 130 24.41 -1.65 7.57
C PRO A 130 24.30 -0.13 7.65
N GLY A 131 23.84 0.42 8.78
CA GLY A 131 23.61 1.87 8.97
C GLY A 131 22.19 2.36 8.61
N HIS A 132 21.33 1.47 8.09
CA HIS A 132 19.93 1.77 7.77
C HIS A 132 18.94 1.00 8.67
N GLU A 133 19.34 0.62 9.88
CA GLU A 133 18.52 -0.15 10.82
C GLU A 133 17.23 0.57 11.22
N HIS A 134 17.27 1.90 11.25
CA HIS A 134 16.10 2.74 11.50
C HIS A 134 15.02 2.57 10.42
N LEU A 135 15.40 2.32 9.15
CA LEU A 135 14.45 2.04 8.08
C LEU A 135 13.82 0.66 8.22
N ALA A 136 14.59 -0.35 8.63
CA ALA A 136 14.04 -1.67 8.94
C ALA A 136 12.97 -1.57 10.04
N ILE A 137 13.25 -0.85 11.13
CA ILE A 137 12.29 -0.62 12.23
C ILE A 137 11.06 0.14 11.74
N ALA A 138 11.24 1.18 10.92
CA ALA A 138 10.13 1.96 10.37
C ALA A 138 9.24 1.11 9.44
N LEU A 139 9.84 0.23 8.63
CA LEU A 139 9.12 -0.71 7.77
C LEU A 139 8.35 -1.75 8.61
N GLU A 140 8.92 -2.28 9.70
CA GLU A 140 8.17 -3.14 10.62
C GLU A 140 6.97 -2.42 11.25
N ALA A 141 7.14 -1.16 11.63
CA ALA A 141 6.04 -0.35 12.14
C ALA A 141 4.95 -0.11 11.08
N ALA A 142 5.34 0.13 9.82
CA ALA A 142 4.40 0.25 8.72
C ALA A 142 3.65 -1.07 8.44
N ALA A 143 4.31 -2.23 8.54
CA ALA A 143 3.66 -3.53 8.45
C ALA A 143 2.60 -3.73 9.55
N LYS A 144 2.89 -3.31 10.79
CA LYS A 144 1.90 -3.33 11.89
C LYS A 144 0.73 -2.37 11.63
N SER A 145 0.99 -1.20 11.05
CA SER A 145 -0.08 -0.27 10.65
C SER A 145 -0.99 -0.89 9.57
N LEU A 146 -0.42 -1.57 8.58
CA LEU A 146 -1.18 -2.31 7.56
C LEU A 146 -2.04 -3.42 8.18
N GLN A 147 -1.52 -4.15 9.17
CA GLN A 147 -2.32 -5.09 9.96
C GLN A 147 -3.49 -4.41 10.67
N GLY A 148 -3.27 -3.22 11.23
CA GLY A 148 -4.33 -2.40 11.81
C GLY A 148 -5.44 -2.03 10.80
N HIS A 149 -5.08 -1.78 9.54
CA HIS A 149 -6.08 -1.58 8.47
C HIS A 149 -6.91 -2.84 8.19
N VAL A 150 -6.30 -4.03 8.19
CA VAL A 150 -7.01 -5.32 8.04
C VAL A 150 -8.07 -5.48 9.12
N GLU A 151 -7.71 -5.21 10.38
CA GLU A 151 -8.63 -5.28 11.52
C GLU A 151 -9.74 -4.23 11.44
N ALA A 152 -9.41 -2.99 11.07
CA ALA A 152 -10.37 -1.91 10.92
C ALA A 152 -11.39 -2.20 9.81
N LEU A 153 -10.95 -2.75 8.67
CA LEU A 153 -11.83 -3.15 7.57
C LEU A 153 -12.78 -4.29 7.97
N ASN A 154 -12.30 -5.27 8.74
CA ASN A 154 -13.15 -6.33 9.26
C ASN A 154 -14.24 -5.79 10.21
N LYS A 155 -13.93 -4.78 11.03
CA LYS A 155 -14.90 -4.10 11.90
C LYS A 155 -15.88 -3.22 11.12
N LEU A 156 -15.43 -2.62 10.01
CA LEU A 156 -16.24 -1.73 9.19
C LEU A 156 -17.23 -2.51 8.30
N LYS A 157 -16.87 -3.71 7.83
CA LYS A 157 -17.71 -4.57 6.98
C LYS A 157 -19.17 -4.69 7.45
N PRO A 158 -19.48 -5.11 8.70
CA PRO A 158 -20.87 -5.24 9.15
C PRO A 158 -21.63 -3.92 9.16
N MET A 159 -20.97 -2.76 9.29
CA MET A 159 -21.65 -1.45 9.33
C MET A 159 -22.12 -0.96 7.96
N ILE A 160 -21.71 -1.63 6.88
CA ILE A 160 -21.97 -1.24 5.48
C ILE A 160 -22.86 -2.25 4.77
N VAL A 161 -22.81 -3.52 5.18
CA VAL A 161 -23.60 -4.62 4.58
C VAL A 161 -24.95 -4.83 5.31
N SER A 162 -25.21 -4.06 6.38
CA SER A 162 -26.48 -4.10 7.14
C SER A 162 -27.56 -3.21 6.54
#